data_AF-A0A4Q2UV48-F1
#
_entry.id   AF-A0A4Q2UV48-F1
#
_cell.length_a   1.000
_cell.length_b   1.000
_cell.length_c   1.000
_cell.angle_alpha   90.00
_cell.angle_beta   90.00
_cell.angle_gamma   90.00
#
_symmetry.space_group_name_H-M   'P 1'
#
loop_
_entity.id
_entity.type
_entity.pdbx_description
1 polymer ?
#
loop_
_entity_poly.entity_id
_entity_poly.type
_entity_poly.pdbx_seq_one_letter_code
_entity_poly.pdbx_strand_id
1 'polypeptide(L)'
;MPLQDTAEGFQPYLRQQQQLWVPRDPLFEMYKIMCPNEVEMRKRMMRRKKGQFRVPRPNYQWCIDGHDKLKAYGFEIYAAIDAYSRNIIWFYVGHSATTALRVLKQYLAACDTYGFRPWFLQADRGSETPLVAAAHWNFALAAGGCVEWNGQVFQQGKRLKNSYKAAPSTKNVKIEGWWERMLHVCSRQWVDYFGELARDGDFDGSMLEDQIAIYAVFEGVLRQELFDFVEAWNLHKIRLQKNRPHVVHGQPWMNYHYPDPDKACNWGIPIDRPILGEMLRPLAGIDISTCLEPETKEWCRGVLAEMGYDDVVLGNHRDPDKLRPFKRFYLALRDRIIQHIESRQPPALAYRRASTGGVAEYEALLARANQARQDKLEDGEPAEQPLVEFSVEDEEGNDIEEVSDEEEDGDRSDGEPE
;
A
#
# COMPACT_ATOMS: atom_id res chain seq x y z
N MET A 1 -7.97 -25.63 -11.33
CA MET A 1 -6.89 -26.52 -10.85
C MET A 1 -7.54 -27.52 -9.91
N PRO A 2 -7.08 -28.78 -9.94
CA PRO A 2 -7.80 -29.88 -9.33
C PRO A 2 -7.84 -29.69 -7.82
N LEU A 3 -8.72 -30.43 -7.15
CA LEU A 3 -8.74 -30.60 -5.70
C LEU A 3 -7.41 -31.16 -5.10
N GLN A 4 -6.35 -31.28 -5.91
CA GLN A 4 -5.02 -31.75 -5.55
C GLN A 4 -4.23 -30.76 -4.68
N ASP A 5 -4.51 -29.45 -4.74
CA ASP A 5 -3.72 -28.45 -4.02
C ASP A 5 -4.02 -28.39 -2.49
N THR A 6 -5.13 -28.96 -1.99
CA THR A 6 -5.41 -29.03 -0.54
C THR A 6 -4.70 -30.19 0.15
N ALA A 7 -4.38 -31.27 -0.58
CA ALA A 7 -3.46 -32.29 -0.08
C ALA A 7 -2.01 -31.75 0.00
N GLU A 8 -1.67 -30.73 -0.79
CA GLU A 8 -0.36 -30.06 -0.74
C GLU A 8 -0.16 -29.17 0.49
N GLY A 9 -1.21 -28.81 1.24
CA GLY A 9 -1.07 -28.10 2.53
C GLY A 9 -0.97 -29.05 3.74
N PHE A 10 -1.66 -30.19 3.70
CA PHE A 10 -1.65 -31.20 4.76
C PHE A 10 -0.39 -32.08 4.74
N GLN A 11 0.14 -32.36 3.55
CA GLN A 11 1.30 -33.24 3.39
C GLN A 11 2.62 -32.63 3.93
N PRO A 12 2.91 -31.33 3.76
CA PRO A 12 4.02 -30.65 4.44
C PRO A 12 3.84 -30.63 5.96
N TYR A 13 2.62 -30.39 6.45
CA TYR A 13 2.31 -30.38 7.89
C TYR A 13 2.56 -31.75 8.55
N LEU A 14 2.06 -32.84 7.96
CA LEU A 14 2.29 -34.20 8.45
C LEU A 14 3.77 -34.63 8.35
N ARG A 15 4.50 -34.13 7.35
CA ARG A 15 5.95 -34.37 7.21
C ARG A 15 6.79 -33.58 8.21
N GLN A 16 6.52 -32.30 8.41
CA GLN A 16 7.33 -31.43 9.30
C GLN A 16 7.05 -31.69 10.78
N GLN A 17 5.79 -31.91 11.17
CA GLN A 17 5.39 -31.99 12.58
C GLN A 17 5.30 -33.42 13.12
N GLN A 18 5.02 -34.41 12.27
CA GLN A 18 4.70 -35.78 12.69
C GLN A 18 5.59 -36.86 12.04
N GLN A 19 6.54 -36.48 11.18
CA GLN A 19 7.45 -37.38 10.44
C GLN A 19 6.76 -38.53 9.68
N LEU A 20 5.49 -38.37 9.29
CA LEU A 20 4.72 -39.42 8.61
C LEU A 20 4.70 -39.18 7.10
N TRP A 21 5.08 -40.20 6.33
CA TRP A 21 5.02 -40.18 4.86
C TRP A 21 3.72 -40.82 4.37
N VAL A 22 2.75 -39.99 4.01
CA VAL A 22 1.45 -40.46 3.47
C VAL A 22 1.34 -40.14 1.98
N PRO A 23 1.02 -41.13 1.13
CA PRO A 23 0.74 -40.92 -0.29
C PRO A 23 -0.48 -39.99 -0.48
N ARG A 24 -0.41 -39.15 -1.51
CA ARG A 24 -1.38 -38.08 -1.76
C ARG A 24 -2.80 -38.60 -2.01
N ASP A 25 -2.93 -39.60 -2.86
CA ASP A 25 -4.23 -40.04 -3.36
C ASP A 25 -5.08 -40.71 -2.27
N PRO A 26 -4.54 -41.61 -1.42
CA PRO A 26 -5.26 -42.16 -0.28
C PRO A 26 -5.71 -41.11 0.75
N LEU A 27 -4.82 -40.15 1.07
CA LEU A 27 -5.14 -39.05 1.99
C LEU A 27 -6.29 -38.20 1.45
N PHE A 28 -6.27 -37.95 0.14
CA PHE A 28 -7.27 -37.15 -0.54
C PHE A 28 -8.63 -37.86 -0.62
N GLU A 29 -8.67 -39.16 -0.88
CA GLU A 29 -9.92 -39.93 -0.81
C GLU A 29 -10.49 -39.96 0.61
N MET A 30 -9.64 -40.12 1.62
CA MET A 30 -10.08 -40.08 3.02
C MET A 30 -10.63 -38.70 3.41
N TYR A 31 -10.00 -37.61 2.99
CA TYR A 31 -10.48 -36.25 3.22
C TYR A 31 -11.85 -35.98 2.57
N LYS A 32 -12.12 -36.51 1.37
CA LYS A 32 -13.45 -36.40 0.74
C LYS A 32 -14.55 -37.10 1.56
N ILE A 33 -14.21 -38.22 2.18
CA ILE A 33 -15.14 -38.99 3.02
C ILE A 33 -15.37 -38.27 4.35
N MET A 34 -14.31 -37.75 4.98
CA MET A 34 -14.41 -37.08 6.28
C MET A 34 -15.06 -35.70 6.21
N CYS A 35 -14.81 -34.94 5.14
CA CYS A 35 -15.26 -33.54 5.02
C CYS A 35 -16.12 -33.31 3.75
N PRO A 36 -17.24 -34.03 3.56
CA PRO A 36 -18.02 -33.98 2.32
C PRO A 36 -18.66 -32.60 2.07
N ASN A 37 -19.08 -31.90 3.13
CA ASN A 37 -19.67 -30.57 3.05
C ASN A 37 -18.65 -29.52 2.58
N GLU A 38 -17.40 -29.59 3.06
CA GLU A 38 -16.32 -28.68 2.65
C GLU A 38 -15.96 -28.86 1.17
N VAL A 39 -15.94 -30.12 0.72
CA VAL A 39 -15.72 -30.46 -0.70
C VAL A 39 -16.86 -29.95 -1.57
N GLU A 40 -18.11 -30.11 -1.15
CA GLU A 40 -19.28 -29.67 -1.91
C GLU A 40 -19.40 -28.14 -1.96
N MET A 41 -19.09 -27.43 -0.87
CA MET A 41 -18.98 -25.98 -0.86
C MET A 41 -17.91 -25.49 -1.85
N ARG A 42 -16.73 -26.11 -1.87
CA ARG A 42 -15.65 -25.78 -2.82
C ARG A 42 -16.08 -26.03 -4.28
N LYS A 43 -16.78 -27.13 -4.57
CA LYS A 43 -17.34 -27.40 -5.91
C LYS A 43 -18.32 -26.30 -6.34
N ARG A 44 -19.20 -25.84 -5.45
CA ARG A 44 -20.16 -24.75 -5.73
C ARG A 44 -19.45 -23.42 -5.99
N MET A 45 -18.40 -23.08 -5.23
CA MET A 45 -17.59 -21.87 -5.47
C MET A 45 -16.87 -21.91 -6.83
N MET A 46 -16.36 -23.09 -7.25
CA MET A 46 -15.68 -23.25 -8.53
C MET A 46 -16.60 -23.17 -9.77
N ARG A 47 -17.92 -23.34 -9.60
CA ARG A 47 -18.90 -23.26 -10.70
C ARG A 47 -19.19 -21.83 -11.17
N ARG A 48 -18.70 -20.80 -10.48
CA ARG A 48 -18.77 -19.42 -10.97
C ARG A 48 -17.85 -19.27 -12.19
N LYS A 49 -18.42 -19.07 -13.38
CA LYS A 49 -17.67 -18.73 -14.60
C LYS A 49 -17.03 -17.35 -14.42
N LYS A 50 -15.78 -17.30 -13.93
CA LYS A 50 -14.97 -16.07 -13.91
C LYS A 50 -14.64 -15.70 -15.37
N GLY A 51 -15.00 -14.47 -15.78
CA GLY A 51 -14.69 -13.96 -17.11
C GLY A 51 -13.18 -13.94 -17.39
N GLN A 52 -12.80 -13.79 -18.67
CA GLN A 52 -11.39 -13.72 -19.08
C GLN A 52 -10.80 -12.36 -18.66
N PHE A 53 -10.20 -12.28 -17.48
CA PHE A 53 -9.48 -11.10 -17.03
C PHE A 53 -8.06 -11.12 -17.62
N ARG A 54 -7.87 -10.44 -18.75
CA ARG A 54 -6.59 -10.35 -19.46
C ARG A 54 -5.98 -8.97 -19.24
N VAL A 55 -4.84 -8.95 -18.55
CA VAL A 55 -3.97 -7.78 -18.46
C VAL A 55 -2.73 -8.12 -19.25
N PRO A 56 -2.26 -7.23 -20.14
CA PRO A 56 -1.23 -7.61 -21.09
C PRO A 56 0.13 -7.83 -20.42
N ARG A 57 0.49 -7.01 -19.42
CA ARG A 57 1.88 -6.82 -18.97
C ARG A 57 2.00 -6.30 -17.52
N PRO A 58 3.16 -6.45 -16.85
CA PRO A 58 3.42 -5.85 -15.54
C PRO A 58 3.28 -4.34 -15.56
N ASN A 59 2.83 -3.75 -14.45
CA ASN A 59 2.57 -2.32 -14.26
C ASN A 59 1.55 -1.72 -15.23
N TYR A 60 0.92 -2.52 -16.09
CA TYR A 60 -0.18 -2.05 -16.91
C TYR A 60 -1.40 -1.70 -16.05
N GLN A 61 -1.62 -2.46 -14.98
CA GLN A 61 -2.73 -2.20 -14.07
C GLN A 61 -2.39 -2.69 -12.65
N TRP A 62 -2.42 -1.77 -11.71
CA TRP A 62 -2.47 -2.10 -10.28
C TRP A 62 -3.91 -2.05 -9.81
N CYS A 63 -4.32 -3.08 -9.09
CA CYS A 63 -5.62 -3.19 -8.42
C CYS A 63 -5.41 -2.94 -6.94
N ILE A 64 -6.11 -1.97 -6.36
CA ILE A 64 -6.04 -1.64 -4.94
C ILE A 64 -7.39 -1.93 -4.28
N ASP A 65 -7.35 -2.32 -3.01
CA ASP A 65 -8.54 -2.69 -2.24
C ASP A 65 -8.24 -2.80 -0.74
N GLY A 66 -9.29 -2.63 0.07
CA GLY A 66 -9.27 -2.82 1.52
C GLY A 66 -9.85 -4.16 1.94
N HIS A 67 -9.46 -4.66 3.10
CA HIS A 67 -9.99 -5.89 3.66
C HIS A 67 -10.50 -5.69 5.09
N ASP A 68 -11.81 -5.88 5.29
CA ASP A 68 -12.51 -5.48 6.52
C ASP A 68 -12.66 -6.60 7.56
N LYS A 69 -12.15 -7.82 7.32
CA LYS A 69 -12.44 -8.97 8.21
C LYS A 69 -11.92 -8.83 9.63
N LEU A 70 -10.87 -8.03 9.84
CA LEU A 70 -10.31 -7.75 11.17
C LEU A 70 -10.68 -6.34 11.68
N LYS A 71 -11.46 -5.58 10.90
CA LYS A 71 -11.80 -4.18 11.19
C LYS A 71 -12.56 -4.01 12.49
N ALA A 72 -13.41 -4.99 12.84
CA ALA A 72 -14.14 -5.02 14.11
C ALA A 72 -13.22 -5.06 15.34
N TYR A 73 -11.97 -5.49 15.17
CA TYR A 73 -10.94 -5.59 16.22
C TYR A 73 -9.89 -4.49 16.10
N GLY A 74 -10.17 -3.47 15.28
CA GLY A 74 -9.31 -2.33 15.04
C GLY A 74 -8.35 -2.49 13.86
N PHE A 75 -8.03 -3.71 13.41
CA PHE A 75 -7.06 -3.92 12.33
C PHE A 75 -7.70 -3.82 10.96
N GLU A 76 -7.31 -2.80 10.20
CA GLU A 76 -7.66 -2.66 8.80
C GLU A 76 -6.46 -3.03 7.92
N ILE A 77 -6.75 -3.67 6.80
CA ILE A 77 -5.72 -4.10 5.84
C ILE A 77 -6.01 -3.43 4.50
N TYR A 78 -4.98 -2.94 3.83
CA TYR A 78 -5.08 -2.40 2.49
C TYR A 78 -3.91 -2.89 1.64
N ALA A 79 -4.15 -3.19 0.36
CA ALA A 79 -3.10 -3.74 -0.48
C ALA A 79 -3.25 -3.28 -1.94
N ALA A 80 -2.15 -3.44 -2.67
CA ALA A 80 -2.12 -3.34 -4.12
C ALA A 80 -1.53 -4.60 -4.74
N ILE A 81 -2.16 -5.07 -5.81
CA ILE A 81 -1.69 -6.21 -6.60
C ILE A 81 -1.49 -5.78 -8.05
N ASP A 82 -0.36 -6.17 -8.64
CA ASP A 82 -0.18 -6.07 -10.08
C ASP A 82 -1.03 -7.14 -10.77
N ALA A 83 -1.93 -6.70 -11.63
CA ALA A 83 -2.98 -7.55 -12.16
C ALA A 83 -2.49 -8.59 -13.20
N TYR A 84 -1.30 -8.37 -13.78
CA TYR A 84 -0.62 -9.30 -14.68
C TYR A 84 0.11 -10.40 -13.91
N SER A 85 1.13 -10.01 -13.14
CA SER A 85 2.06 -10.90 -12.43
C SER A 85 1.46 -11.52 -11.18
N ARG A 86 0.45 -10.85 -10.58
CA ARG A 86 -0.10 -11.11 -9.24
C ARG A 86 0.86 -10.82 -8.10
N ASN A 87 1.93 -10.08 -8.36
CA ASN A 87 2.83 -9.60 -7.33
C ASN A 87 2.11 -8.58 -6.46
N ILE A 88 2.23 -8.71 -5.14
CA ILE A 88 1.75 -7.71 -4.20
C ILE A 88 2.75 -6.56 -4.20
N ILE A 89 2.29 -5.37 -4.57
CA ILE A 89 3.11 -4.18 -4.77
C ILE A 89 3.35 -3.47 -3.45
N TRP A 90 2.28 -3.31 -2.67
CA TRP A 90 2.36 -2.92 -1.27
C TRP A 90 1.26 -3.62 -0.48
N PHE A 91 1.52 -3.78 0.81
CA PHE A 91 0.62 -4.38 1.77
C PHE A 91 0.72 -3.60 3.08
N TYR A 92 -0.43 -3.22 3.62
CA TYR A 92 -0.50 -2.37 4.80
C TYR A 92 -1.48 -2.97 5.80
N VAL A 93 -1.08 -2.99 7.08
CA VAL A 93 -1.90 -3.45 8.21
C VAL A 93 -1.81 -2.42 9.32
N GLY A 94 -2.94 -1.89 9.78
CA GLY A 94 -3.00 -0.96 10.89
C GLY A 94 -4.39 -0.37 11.07
N HIS A 95 -4.52 0.62 11.95
CA HIS A 95 -5.82 1.27 12.15
C HIS A 95 -6.15 2.21 11.00
N SER A 96 -7.42 2.24 10.60
CA SER A 96 -7.96 3.19 9.62
C SER A 96 -7.18 3.22 8.30
N ALA A 97 -6.56 2.09 7.93
CA ALA A 97 -5.85 1.88 6.67
C ALA A 97 -6.68 2.27 5.45
N THR A 98 -8.00 2.23 5.57
CA THR A 98 -8.96 2.50 4.50
C THR A 98 -9.49 3.94 4.51
N THR A 99 -8.80 4.92 5.09
CA THR A 99 -9.18 6.34 4.95
C THR A 99 -8.54 6.96 3.71
N ALA A 100 -9.18 7.99 3.12
CA ALA A 100 -8.72 8.59 1.87
C ALA A 100 -7.28 9.13 1.98
N LEU A 101 -6.95 9.78 3.09
CA LEU A 101 -5.60 10.31 3.34
C LEU A 101 -4.55 9.20 3.47
N ARG A 102 -4.89 8.09 4.14
CA ARG A 102 -3.93 6.99 4.36
C ARG A 102 -3.74 6.15 3.11
N VAL A 103 -4.81 5.88 2.36
CA VAL A 103 -4.71 5.23 1.04
C VAL A 103 -3.89 6.08 0.08
N LEU A 104 -4.08 7.41 0.07
CA LEU A 104 -3.24 8.33 -0.69
C LEU A 104 -1.77 8.22 -0.25
N LYS A 105 -1.47 8.32 1.06
CA LYS A 105 -0.09 8.25 1.56
C LYS A 105 0.58 6.91 1.24
N GLN A 106 -0.15 5.79 1.37
CA GLN A 106 0.34 4.47 0.98
C GLN A 106 0.70 4.42 -0.52
N TYR A 107 -0.18 4.90 -1.39
CA TYR A 107 0.06 4.94 -2.83
C TYR A 107 1.26 5.81 -3.21
N LEU A 108 1.37 7.02 -2.62
CA LEU A 108 2.49 7.92 -2.88
C LEU A 108 3.81 7.34 -2.37
N ALA A 109 3.83 6.70 -1.20
CA ALA A 109 5.01 6.00 -0.68
C ALA A 109 5.44 4.85 -1.59
N ALA A 110 4.49 4.09 -2.16
CA ALA A 110 4.80 3.08 -3.15
C ALA A 110 5.40 3.70 -4.42
N CYS A 111 4.78 4.75 -4.97
CA CYS A 111 5.30 5.44 -6.15
C CYS A 111 6.71 5.99 -5.92
N ASP A 112 7.00 6.55 -4.75
CA ASP A 112 8.32 7.05 -4.38
C ASP A 112 9.35 5.91 -4.32
N THR A 113 9.00 4.81 -3.66
CA THR A 113 9.87 3.64 -3.51
C THR A 113 10.24 3.03 -4.87
N TYR A 114 9.26 2.88 -5.77
CA TYR A 114 9.48 2.30 -7.09
C TYR A 114 10.03 3.32 -8.11
N GLY A 115 9.84 4.62 -7.88
CA GLY A 115 10.19 5.69 -8.83
C GLY A 115 9.27 5.78 -10.06
N PHE A 116 8.18 5.01 -10.08
CA PHE A 116 7.21 4.98 -11.18
C PHE A 116 5.80 4.70 -10.66
N ARG A 117 4.82 4.97 -11.52
CA ARG A 117 3.41 4.62 -11.34
C ARG A 117 2.97 3.59 -12.39
N PRO A 118 1.86 2.86 -12.17
CA PRO A 118 1.31 2.00 -13.21
C PRO A 118 0.67 2.82 -14.34
N TRP A 119 0.42 2.18 -15.47
CA TRP A 119 -0.39 2.77 -16.53
C TRP A 119 -1.83 2.98 -16.06
N PHE A 120 -2.48 1.95 -15.52
CA PHE A 120 -3.79 2.08 -14.87
C PHE A 120 -3.72 1.83 -13.36
N LEU A 121 -4.36 2.70 -12.60
CA LEU A 121 -4.77 2.38 -11.23
C LEU A 121 -6.25 2.01 -11.23
N GLN A 122 -6.59 0.86 -10.64
CA GLN A 122 -7.97 0.41 -10.49
C GLN A 122 -8.31 0.27 -9.01
N ALA A 123 -9.42 0.85 -8.60
CA ALA A 123 -10.00 0.66 -7.27
C ALA A 123 -11.51 0.55 -7.36
N ASP A 124 -12.11 0.08 -6.27
CA ASP A 124 -13.55 0.12 -6.08
C ASP A 124 -14.05 1.56 -5.88
N ARG A 125 -15.35 1.77 -6.06
CA ARG A 125 -15.99 3.06 -5.75
C ARG A 125 -16.19 3.20 -4.24
N GLY A 126 -15.10 3.39 -3.53
CA GLY A 126 -15.06 3.67 -2.09
C GLY A 126 -14.78 5.14 -1.79
N SER A 127 -15.16 5.60 -0.60
CA SER A 127 -14.91 6.97 -0.13
C SER A 127 -13.42 7.27 0.09
N GLU A 128 -12.58 6.23 0.16
CA GLU A 128 -11.14 6.28 0.33
C GLU A 128 -10.36 6.47 -0.97
N THR A 129 -11.01 6.27 -2.12
CA THR A 129 -10.34 6.26 -3.43
C THR A 129 -10.27 7.59 -4.21
N PRO A 130 -11.07 8.65 -3.93
CA PRO A 130 -11.02 9.87 -4.73
C PRO A 130 -9.65 10.57 -4.72
N LEU A 131 -8.99 10.64 -3.57
CA LEU A 131 -7.69 11.31 -3.44
C LEU A 131 -6.59 10.57 -4.22
N VAL A 132 -6.56 9.24 -4.15
CA VAL A 132 -5.58 8.45 -4.91
C VAL A 132 -5.84 8.52 -6.42
N ALA A 133 -7.11 8.59 -6.84
CA ALA A 133 -7.47 8.81 -8.24
C ALA A 133 -6.96 10.16 -8.76
N ALA A 134 -7.12 11.22 -7.97
CA ALA A 134 -6.61 12.56 -8.30
C ALA A 134 -5.07 12.58 -8.38
N ALA A 135 -4.38 11.99 -7.40
CA ALA A 135 -2.93 11.91 -7.40
C ALA A 135 -2.37 11.13 -8.59
N HIS A 136 -2.98 9.99 -8.92
CA HIS A 136 -2.60 9.20 -10.10
C HIS A 136 -2.80 9.99 -11.40
N TRP A 137 -3.87 10.79 -11.48
CA TRP A 137 -4.13 11.65 -12.63
C TRP A 137 -3.15 12.80 -12.75
N ASN A 138 -2.74 13.43 -11.64
CA ASN A 138 -1.71 14.48 -11.63
C ASN A 138 -0.38 13.97 -12.20
N PHE A 139 0.06 12.78 -11.80
CA PHE A 139 1.23 12.15 -12.41
C PHE A 139 1.06 11.89 -13.92
N ALA A 140 -0.15 11.52 -14.34
CA ALA A 140 -0.45 11.29 -15.75
C ALA A 140 -0.44 12.56 -16.60
N LEU A 141 -0.80 13.71 -16.02
CA LEU A 141 -0.73 15.01 -16.70
C LEU A 141 0.70 15.49 -16.87
N ALA A 142 1.58 15.21 -15.90
CA ALA A 142 2.93 15.75 -15.86
C ALA A 142 3.96 14.96 -16.69
N ALA A 143 3.98 13.63 -16.55
CA ALA A 143 5.03 12.81 -17.16
C ALA A 143 4.82 12.55 -18.66
N GLY A 144 3.82 13.17 -19.29
CA GLY A 144 3.45 12.88 -20.67
C GLY A 144 3.07 11.42 -20.94
N GLY A 145 2.99 10.54 -19.93
CA GLY A 145 2.44 9.19 -19.98
C GLY A 145 2.78 8.36 -21.21
N CYS A 146 4.07 8.14 -21.49
CA CYS A 146 4.52 7.43 -22.68
C CYS A 146 5.23 6.11 -22.30
N VAL A 147 4.97 5.04 -23.05
CA VAL A 147 5.69 3.76 -22.96
C VAL A 147 6.04 3.30 -24.37
N GLU A 148 7.30 2.94 -24.61
CA GLU A 148 7.73 2.34 -25.87
C GLU A 148 7.83 0.82 -25.74
N TRP A 149 7.32 0.11 -26.74
CA TRP A 149 7.49 -1.34 -26.84
C TRP A 149 7.43 -1.81 -28.29
N ASN A 150 8.38 -2.65 -28.70
CA ASN A 150 8.50 -3.19 -30.07
C ASN A 150 8.49 -2.10 -31.16
N GLY A 151 9.16 -0.97 -30.92
CA GLY A 151 9.19 0.17 -31.85
C GLY A 151 7.86 0.93 -31.96
N GLN A 152 6.88 0.62 -31.10
CA GLN A 152 5.63 1.35 -31.01
C GLN A 152 5.59 2.20 -29.75
N VAL A 153 5.23 3.45 -29.91
CA VAL A 153 5.08 4.42 -28.83
C VAL A 153 3.61 4.48 -28.40
N PHE A 154 3.35 4.13 -27.14
CA PHE A 154 2.02 4.17 -26.54
C PHE A 154 1.87 5.42 -25.70
N GLN A 155 0.89 6.24 -26.08
CA GLN A 155 0.59 7.50 -25.42
C GLN A 155 -0.66 7.37 -24.54
N GLN A 156 -0.53 7.68 -23.25
CA GLN A 156 -1.66 7.74 -22.34
C GLN A 156 -2.41 9.05 -22.55
N GLY A 157 -3.74 8.96 -22.64
CA GLY A 157 -4.57 10.16 -22.79
C GLY A 157 -4.67 10.96 -21.48
N LYS A 158 -5.01 12.26 -21.59
CA LYS A 158 -5.00 13.22 -20.47
C LYS A 158 -6.24 13.23 -19.57
N ARG A 159 -7.29 12.44 -19.85
CA ARG A 159 -8.52 12.39 -19.03
C ARG A 159 -8.36 11.38 -17.88
N LEU A 160 -9.00 11.62 -16.74
CA LEU A 160 -8.98 10.70 -15.59
C LEU A 160 -9.28 9.23 -15.98
N LYS A 161 -10.30 9.00 -16.81
CA LYS A 161 -10.68 7.65 -17.29
C LYS A 161 -9.60 6.91 -18.09
N ASN A 162 -8.56 7.62 -18.55
CA ASN A 162 -7.46 7.07 -19.33
C ASN A 162 -6.30 6.57 -18.44
N SER A 163 -6.33 6.87 -17.14
CA SER A 163 -5.33 6.43 -16.14
C SER A 163 -5.97 5.77 -14.92
N TYR A 164 -7.20 6.12 -14.56
CA TYR A 164 -7.92 5.57 -13.43
C TYR A 164 -9.16 4.78 -13.84
N LYS A 165 -9.34 3.60 -13.24
CA LYS A 165 -10.50 2.72 -13.45
C LYS A 165 -11.28 2.59 -12.15
N ALA A 166 -12.41 3.29 -12.06
CA ALA A 166 -13.40 3.06 -11.01
C ALA A 166 -14.26 1.84 -11.36
N ALA A 167 -14.01 0.70 -10.73
CA ALA A 167 -14.69 -0.55 -10.99
C ALA A 167 -15.69 -0.90 -9.85
N PRO A 168 -16.77 -1.65 -10.11
CA PRO A 168 -17.49 -2.34 -9.04
C PRO A 168 -16.63 -3.46 -8.46
N SER A 169 -16.81 -3.81 -7.18
CA SER A 169 -16.09 -4.89 -6.48
C SER A 169 -15.98 -6.18 -7.27
N THR A 170 -17.10 -6.62 -7.86
CA THR A 170 -17.17 -7.79 -8.76
C THR A 170 -16.19 -7.80 -9.95
N LYS A 171 -15.58 -6.65 -10.28
CA LYS A 171 -14.56 -6.49 -11.33
C LYS A 171 -13.13 -6.34 -10.78
N ASN A 172 -12.95 -6.20 -9.47
CA ASN A 172 -11.65 -6.22 -8.78
C ASN A 172 -11.18 -7.65 -8.46
N VAL A 173 -11.43 -8.57 -9.38
CA VAL A 173 -11.34 -10.03 -9.20
C VAL A 173 -9.94 -10.51 -8.75
N LYS A 174 -8.89 -9.77 -9.07
CA LYS A 174 -7.50 -10.15 -8.77
C LYS A 174 -7.19 -10.03 -7.29
N ILE A 175 -7.50 -8.89 -6.70
CA ILE A 175 -7.25 -8.63 -5.29
C ILE A 175 -8.29 -9.33 -4.42
N GLU A 176 -9.57 -9.36 -4.81
CA GLU A 176 -10.59 -10.17 -4.12
C GLU A 176 -10.21 -11.67 -4.08
N GLY A 177 -9.78 -12.23 -5.22
CA GLY A 177 -9.33 -13.62 -5.29
C GLY A 177 -7.99 -13.85 -4.60
N TRP A 178 -7.27 -12.80 -4.22
CA TRP A 178 -6.09 -12.90 -3.36
C TRP A 178 -6.49 -12.85 -1.88
N TRP A 179 -7.39 -11.94 -1.49
CA TRP A 179 -7.99 -11.89 -0.15
C TRP A 179 -8.61 -13.22 0.27
N GLU A 180 -9.38 -13.87 -0.62
CA GLU A 180 -9.93 -15.21 -0.36
C GLU A 180 -8.83 -16.21 0.05
N ARG A 181 -7.67 -16.16 -0.61
CA ARG A 181 -6.55 -17.07 -0.31
C ARG A 181 -5.81 -16.71 0.97
N MET A 182 -5.56 -15.42 1.20
CA MET A 182 -4.97 -14.94 2.45
C MET A 182 -5.84 -15.34 3.65
N LEU A 183 -7.15 -15.12 3.56
CA LEU A 183 -8.10 -15.55 4.59
C LEU A 183 -8.01 -17.05 4.85
N HIS A 184 -8.02 -17.87 3.79
CA HIS A 184 -7.99 -19.32 3.95
C HIS A 184 -6.70 -19.88 4.54
N VAL A 185 -5.57 -19.21 4.34
CA VAL A 185 -4.24 -19.72 4.74
C VAL A 185 -3.77 -19.13 6.06
N CYS A 186 -4.01 -17.84 6.31
CA CYS A 186 -3.45 -17.11 7.44
C CYS A 186 -4.53 -16.44 8.28
N SER A 187 -5.38 -15.59 7.69
CA SER A 187 -6.15 -14.64 8.52
C SER A 187 -7.41 -15.23 9.17
N ARG A 188 -7.91 -16.41 8.75
CA ARG A 188 -9.10 -17.01 9.35
C ARG A 188 -8.91 -17.38 10.81
N GLN A 189 -7.72 -17.85 11.19
CA GLN A 189 -7.41 -18.16 12.59
C GLN A 189 -7.55 -16.92 13.48
N TRP A 190 -7.11 -15.77 12.98
CA TRP A 190 -7.19 -14.49 13.69
C TRP A 190 -8.63 -13.96 13.77
N VAL A 191 -9.41 -14.12 12.70
CA VAL A 191 -10.84 -13.77 12.71
C VAL A 191 -11.59 -14.61 13.74
N ASP A 192 -11.34 -15.92 13.77
CA ASP A 192 -11.99 -16.82 14.72
C ASP A 192 -11.51 -16.55 16.15
N TYR A 193 -10.21 -16.34 16.36
CA TYR A 193 -9.59 -15.99 17.65
C TYR A 193 -10.15 -14.70 18.25
N PHE A 194 -10.14 -13.59 17.50
CA PHE A 194 -10.69 -12.33 18.01
C PHE A 194 -12.21 -12.38 18.13
N GLY A 195 -12.87 -13.17 17.28
CA GLY A 195 -14.30 -13.47 17.40
C GLY A 195 -14.65 -14.23 18.68
N GLU A 196 -13.78 -15.11 19.15
CA GLU A 196 -13.89 -15.78 20.45
C GLU A 196 -13.67 -14.80 21.60
N LEU A 197 -12.62 -13.97 21.57
CA LEU A 197 -12.40 -12.96 22.61
C LEU A 197 -13.62 -12.03 22.78
N ALA A 198 -14.17 -11.52 21.68
CA ALA A 198 -15.34 -10.66 21.73
C ALA A 198 -16.59 -11.40 22.26
N ARG A 199 -16.78 -12.68 21.90
CA ARG A 199 -17.93 -13.49 22.35
C ARG A 199 -17.84 -13.85 23.83
N ASP A 200 -16.65 -14.10 24.33
CA ASP A 200 -16.38 -14.43 25.72
C ASP A 200 -16.46 -13.19 26.64
N GLY A 201 -16.60 -11.99 26.07
CA GLY A 201 -16.59 -10.72 26.81
C GLY A 201 -15.19 -10.25 27.19
N ASP A 202 -14.16 -10.83 26.58
CA ASP A 202 -12.76 -10.49 26.83
C ASP A 202 -12.26 -9.32 25.98
N PHE A 203 -13.02 -8.86 25.00
CA PHE A 203 -12.69 -7.69 24.16
C PHE A 203 -13.92 -6.80 23.94
N ASP A 204 -13.75 -5.51 24.20
CA ASP A 204 -14.68 -4.44 23.83
C ASP A 204 -13.95 -3.38 22.99
N GLY A 205 -14.27 -3.31 21.69
CA GLY A 205 -13.68 -2.34 20.77
C GLY A 205 -14.01 -0.87 21.07
N SER A 206 -14.90 -0.59 22.01
CA SER A 206 -15.21 0.76 22.48
C SER A 206 -14.32 1.22 23.65
N MET A 207 -13.64 0.29 24.34
CA MET A 207 -12.74 0.58 25.45
C MET A 207 -11.36 1.03 24.95
N LEU A 208 -10.85 2.13 25.50
CA LEU A 208 -9.52 2.64 25.14
C LEU A 208 -8.43 1.64 25.54
N GLU A 209 -8.62 0.96 26.66
CA GLU A 209 -7.69 0.01 27.24
C GLU A 209 -7.56 -1.23 26.36
N ASP A 210 -8.67 -1.72 25.81
CA ASP A 210 -8.68 -2.80 24.83
C ASP A 210 -8.06 -2.37 23.50
N GLN A 211 -8.36 -1.15 23.02
CA GLN A 211 -7.74 -0.61 21.81
C GLN A 211 -6.21 -0.50 21.97
N ILE A 212 -5.71 -0.06 23.12
CA ILE A 212 -4.26 0.02 23.36
C ILE A 212 -3.67 -1.39 23.50
N ALA A 213 -4.26 -2.24 24.35
CA ALA A 213 -3.73 -3.57 24.65
C ALA A 213 -3.71 -4.47 23.41
N ILE A 214 -4.77 -4.48 22.60
CA ILE A 214 -4.85 -5.34 21.41
C ILE A 214 -3.79 -4.95 20.39
N TYR A 215 -3.52 -3.66 20.22
CA TYR A 215 -2.48 -3.17 19.33
C TYR A 215 -1.08 -3.45 19.87
N ALA A 216 -0.83 -3.20 21.15
CA ALA A 216 0.47 -3.44 21.77
C ALA A 216 0.90 -4.90 21.70
N VAL A 217 -0.05 -5.83 21.87
CA VAL A 217 0.21 -7.27 21.81
C VAL A 217 0.19 -7.77 20.36
N PHE A 218 -0.93 -7.63 19.66
CA PHE A 218 -1.14 -8.38 18.43
C PHE A 218 -0.66 -7.68 17.16
N GLU A 219 -0.42 -6.36 17.15
CA GLU A 219 -0.04 -5.65 15.91
C GLU A 219 1.25 -6.22 15.29
N GLY A 220 2.28 -6.42 16.11
CA GLY A 220 3.56 -6.94 15.64
C GLY A 220 3.45 -8.36 15.10
N VAL A 221 2.75 -9.23 15.85
CA VAL A 221 2.53 -10.64 15.48
C VAL A 221 1.73 -10.75 14.19
N LEU A 222 0.60 -10.04 14.11
CA LEU A 222 -0.24 -10.00 12.91
C LEU A 222 0.50 -9.47 11.70
N ARG A 223 1.23 -8.35 11.86
CA ARG A 223 2.01 -7.77 10.76
C ARG A 223 3.03 -8.78 10.25
N GLN A 224 3.82 -9.39 11.14
CA GLN A 224 4.84 -10.36 10.74
C GLN A 224 4.21 -11.54 9.98
N GLU A 225 3.20 -12.19 10.55
CA GLU A 225 2.55 -13.34 9.89
C GLU A 225 1.94 -13.00 8.52
N LEU A 226 1.31 -11.83 8.41
CA LEU A 226 0.70 -11.39 7.15
C LEU A 226 1.76 -10.98 6.12
N PHE A 227 2.87 -10.37 6.54
CA PHE A 227 4.00 -10.06 5.66
C PHE A 227 4.71 -11.33 5.19
N ASP A 228 4.94 -12.31 6.07
CA ASP A 228 5.49 -13.62 5.70
C ASP A 228 4.61 -14.32 4.65
N PHE A 229 3.28 -14.22 4.80
CA PHE A 229 2.35 -14.71 3.80
C PHE A 229 2.50 -13.98 2.46
N VAL A 230 2.67 -12.65 2.47
CA VAL A 230 2.88 -11.86 1.24
C VAL A 230 4.19 -12.26 0.55
N GLU A 231 5.28 -12.47 1.30
CA GLU A 231 6.56 -12.94 0.75
C GLU A 231 6.42 -14.34 0.14
N ALA A 232 5.83 -15.29 0.89
CA ALA A 232 5.55 -16.62 0.40
C ALA A 232 4.66 -16.60 -0.84
N TRP A 233 3.68 -15.69 -0.87
CA TRP A 233 2.84 -15.45 -2.05
C TRP A 233 3.64 -14.89 -3.22
N ASN A 234 4.54 -13.94 -3.02
CA ASN A 234 5.31 -13.41 -4.15
C ASN A 234 6.29 -14.45 -4.72
N LEU A 235 6.72 -15.43 -3.91
CA LEU A 235 7.65 -16.48 -4.30
C LEU A 235 7.00 -17.81 -4.74
N HIS A 236 5.69 -18.02 -4.48
CA HIS A 236 5.04 -19.29 -4.84
C HIS A 236 4.96 -19.48 -6.36
N LYS A 237 5.06 -20.73 -6.82
CA LYS A 237 4.98 -21.05 -8.25
C LYS A 237 3.53 -21.26 -8.69
N ILE A 238 3.01 -20.36 -9.51
CA ILE A 238 1.73 -20.56 -10.21
C ILE A 238 1.92 -21.57 -11.33
N ARG A 239 1.22 -22.71 -11.27
CA ARG A 239 1.30 -23.76 -12.31
C ARG A 239 0.63 -23.31 -13.61
N LEU A 240 1.17 -23.79 -14.73
CA LEU A 240 0.58 -23.61 -16.04
C LEU A 240 -0.83 -24.23 -16.10
N GLN A 241 -1.81 -23.44 -16.53
CA GLN A 241 -3.17 -23.91 -16.75
C GLN A 241 -3.46 -23.92 -18.26
N LYS A 242 -3.38 -25.10 -18.90
CA LYS A 242 -3.58 -25.25 -20.36
C LYS A 242 -4.90 -24.63 -20.85
N ASN A 243 -5.97 -24.74 -20.06
CA ASN A 243 -7.29 -24.23 -20.41
C ASN A 243 -7.51 -22.75 -20.01
N ARG A 244 -6.48 -22.07 -19.49
CA ARG A 244 -6.53 -20.65 -19.11
C ARG A 244 -5.27 -19.91 -19.58
N PRO A 245 -5.12 -19.69 -20.90
CA PRO A 245 -3.92 -19.05 -21.46
C PRO A 245 -3.71 -17.60 -20.99
N HIS A 246 -4.75 -16.94 -20.47
CA HIS A 246 -4.66 -15.60 -19.88
C HIS A 246 -4.06 -15.59 -18.46
N VAL A 247 -3.82 -16.76 -17.86
CA VAL A 247 -3.19 -16.89 -16.55
C VAL A 247 -1.69 -16.99 -16.74
N VAL A 248 -0.97 -15.94 -16.32
CA VAL A 248 0.49 -15.95 -16.23
C VAL A 248 0.90 -17.00 -15.17
N HIS A 249 1.64 -18.00 -15.61
CA HIS A 249 2.32 -19.00 -14.77
C HIS A 249 3.69 -18.50 -14.30
N GLY A 250 4.31 -19.19 -13.35
CA GLY A 250 5.60 -18.77 -12.76
C GLY A 250 5.43 -18.15 -11.38
N GLN A 251 6.51 -17.61 -10.83
CA GLN A 251 6.47 -16.92 -9.54
C GLN A 251 6.02 -15.48 -9.75
N PRO A 252 5.06 -14.94 -8.96
CA PRO A 252 4.61 -13.56 -9.10
C PRO A 252 5.76 -12.55 -9.10
N TRP A 253 6.72 -12.70 -8.19
CA TRP A 253 7.90 -11.84 -8.11
C TRP A 253 8.74 -11.88 -9.39
N MET A 254 9.05 -13.09 -9.90
CA MET A 254 9.78 -13.24 -11.17
C MET A 254 9.00 -12.66 -12.35
N ASN A 255 7.68 -12.89 -12.40
CA ASN A 255 6.82 -12.37 -13.46
C ASN A 255 6.71 -10.85 -13.44
N TYR A 256 6.99 -10.21 -12.30
CA TYR A 256 6.95 -8.77 -12.12
C TYR A 256 8.30 -8.12 -12.42
N HIS A 257 9.39 -8.62 -11.82
CA HIS A 257 10.72 -8.03 -11.92
C HIS A 257 11.51 -8.50 -13.16
N TYR A 258 11.24 -9.71 -13.63
CA TYR A 258 11.91 -10.31 -14.79
C TYR A 258 10.89 -10.87 -15.79
N PRO A 259 9.97 -10.03 -16.30
CA PRO A 259 9.06 -10.46 -17.34
C PRO A 259 9.86 -10.87 -18.58
N ASP A 260 9.39 -11.90 -19.27
CA ASP A 260 9.96 -12.33 -20.55
C ASP A 260 9.91 -11.14 -21.54
N PRO A 261 11.06 -10.60 -21.98
CA PRO A 261 11.11 -9.34 -22.74
C PRO A 261 10.41 -9.45 -24.10
N ASP A 262 10.38 -10.65 -24.69
CA ASP A 262 9.70 -10.91 -25.97
C ASP A 262 8.18 -10.96 -25.79
N LYS A 263 7.70 -11.29 -24.59
CA LYS A 263 6.28 -11.48 -24.28
C LYS A 263 5.67 -10.33 -23.49
N ALA A 264 6.46 -9.59 -22.73
CA ALA A 264 5.99 -8.55 -21.82
C ALA A 264 7.05 -7.47 -21.55
N CYS A 265 6.68 -6.22 -21.83
CA CYS A 265 7.39 -5.02 -21.40
C CYS A 265 6.82 -4.50 -20.08
N ASN A 266 7.64 -3.80 -19.30
CA ASN A 266 7.23 -3.10 -18.08
C ASN A 266 6.49 -1.79 -18.44
N TRP A 267 5.26 -1.62 -17.97
CA TRP A 267 4.42 -0.43 -18.23
C TRP A 267 4.47 0.61 -17.11
N GLY A 268 5.51 0.57 -16.28
CA GLY A 268 5.79 1.59 -15.28
C GLY A 268 6.14 2.91 -15.96
N ILE A 269 5.44 3.97 -15.60
CA ILE A 269 5.70 5.32 -16.09
C ILE A 269 6.45 6.08 -14.99
N PRO A 270 7.66 6.60 -15.25
CA PRO A 270 8.39 7.40 -14.28
C PRO A 270 7.53 8.52 -13.71
N ILE A 271 7.62 8.73 -12.41
CA ILE A 271 6.92 9.84 -11.75
C ILE A 271 7.75 11.12 -11.80
N ASP A 272 7.04 12.25 -11.85
CA ASP A 272 7.64 13.55 -11.62
C ASP A 272 7.87 13.74 -10.10
N ARG A 273 9.14 13.83 -9.69
CA ARG A 273 9.53 13.95 -8.28
C ARG A 273 9.08 15.27 -7.63
N PRO A 274 9.22 16.44 -8.28
CA PRO A 274 8.61 17.68 -7.78
C PRO A 274 7.11 17.54 -7.46
N ILE A 275 6.33 16.94 -8.35
CA ILE A 275 4.88 16.73 -8.12
C ILE A 275 4.62 15.75 -6.98
N LEU A 276 5.41 14.69 -6.87
CA LEU A 276 5.36 13.79 -5.71
C LEU A 276 5.58 14.58 -4.40
N GLY A 277 6.59 15.45 -4.35
CA GLY A 277 6.89 16.30 -3.20
C GLY A 277 5.72 17.19 -2.81
N GLU A 278 5.10 17.85 -3.80
CA GLU A 278 3.91 18.68 -3.60
C GLU A 278 2.73 17.91 -3.02
N MET A 279 2.50 16.67 -3.47
CA MET A 279 1.41 15.83 -2.97
C MET A 279 1.70 15.20 -1.60
N LEU A 280 2.97 14.94 -1.27
CA LEU A 280 3.38 14.40 0.04
C LEU A 280 3.40 15.45 1.14
N ARG A 281 3.67 16.72 0.80
CA ARG A 281 3.84 17.82 1.75
C ARG A 281 2.66 17.98 2.73
N PRO A 282 1.38 18.01 2.30
CA PRO A 282 0.23 18.07 3.22
C PRO A 282 0.10 16.85 4.15
N LEU A 283 0.71 15.71 3.78
CA LEU A 283 0.60 14.43 4.48
C LEU A 283 1.79 14.17 5.41
N ALA A 284 2.72 15.11 5.57
CA ALA A 284 3.96 14.92 6.31
C ALA A 284 3.71 14.44 7.76
N GLY A 285 2.75 15.05 8.46
CA GLY A 285 2.38 14.70 9.84
C GLY A 285 1.56 13.41 10.00
N ILE A 286 1.08 12.80 8.92
CA ILE A 286 0.24 11.59 8.99
C ILE A 286 1.12 10.35 9.07
N ASP A 287 1.35 9.81 10.26
CA ASP A 287 2.08 8.56 10.38
C ASP A 287 1.19 7.35 10.04
N ILE A 288 1.59 6.60 9.01
CA ILE A 288 0.95 5.33 8.67
C ILE A 288 1.63 4.15 9.37
N SER A 289 2.81 4.29 9.97
CA SER A 289 3.56 3.14 10.49
C SER A 289 3.10 2.66 11.88
N THR A 290 2.50 3.53 12.71
CA THR A 290 2.12 3.21 14.10
C THR A 290 0.67 3.59 14.43
N CYS A 291 0.08 2.83 15.35
CA CYS A 291 -1.29 3.06 15.85
C CYS A 291 -1.34 3.59 17.29
N LEU A 292 -0.23 3.49 18.00
CA LEU A 292 -0.07 4.02 19.35
C LEU A 292 0.84 5.24 19.32
N GLU A 293 0.58 6.21 20.19
CA GLU A 293 1.52 7.30 20.44
C GLU A 293 2.87 6.72 20.92
N PRO A 294 4.01 7.32 20.55
CA PRO A 294 5.33 6.78 20.88
C PRO A 294 5.50 6.47 22.37
N GLU A 295 5.03 7.35 23.25
CA GLU A 295 5.09 7.20 24.71
C GLU A 295 4.23 6.03 25.21
N THR A 296 3.02 5.87 24.65
CA THR A 296 2.12 4.75 24.97
C THR A 296 2.72 3.43 24.51
N LYS A 297 3.30 3.41 23.31
CA LYS A 297 3.95 2.22 22.74
C LYS A 297 5.15 1.78 23.58
N GLU A 298 5.97 2.74 24.02
CA GLU A 298 7.14 2.43 24.85
C GLU A 298 6.72 1.94 26.24
N TRP A 299 5.73 2.58 26.86
CA TRP A 299 5.18 2.14 28.14
C TRP A 299 4.63 0.70 28.06
N CYS A 300 3.84 0.40 27.03
CA CYS A 300 3.30 -0.95 26.82
C CYS A 300 4.41 -1.98 26.62
N ARG A 301 5.48 -1.61 25.88
CA ARG A 301 6.63 -2.49 25.68
C ARG A 301 7.33 -2.82 26.99
N GLY A 302 7.55 -1.82 27.86
CA GLY A 302 8.14 -2.04 29.18
C GLY A 302 7.32 -3.02 30.03
N VAL A 303 6.01 -2.81 30.10
CA VAL A 303 5.09 -3.70 30.84
C VAL A 303 5.06 -5.12 30.26
N LEU A 304 5.06 -5.26 28.94
CA LEU A 304 5.09 -6.57 28.27
C LEU A 304 6.42 -7.30 28.49
N ALA A 305 7.54 -6.58 28.49
CA ALA A 305 8.85 -7.12 28.77
C ALA A 305 8.94 -7.69 30.20
N GLU A 306 8.38 -6.98 31.19
CA GLU A 306 8.27 -7.47 32.58
C GLU A 306 7.48 -8.78 32.69
N MET A 307 6.49 -8.99 31.81
CA MET A 307 5.69 -10.21 31.76
C MET A 307 6.40 -11.37 31.05
N GLY A 308 7.54 -11.14 30.39
CA GLY A 308 8.22 -12.13 29.55
C GLY A 308 7.53 -12.34 28.20
N TYR A 309 6.88 -11.31 27.67
CA TYR A 309 6.21 -11.35 26.35
C TYR A 309 7.19 -11.65 25.21
N ASP A 310 8.34 -10.97 25.21
CA ASP A 310 9.33 -11.05 24.13
C ASP A 310 9.89 -12.47 23.97
N ASP A 311 10.09 -13.20 25.07
CA ASP A 311 10.54 -14.59 25.02
C ASP A 311 9.53 -15.53 24.35
N VAL A 312 8.23 -15.23 24.47
CA VAL A 312 7.18 -16.03 23.82
C VAL A 312 7.08 -15.68 22.34
N VAL A 313 7.12 -14.38 22.00
CA VAL A 313 7.08 -13.92 20.60
C VAL A 313 8.28 -14.42 19.80
N LEU A 314 9.48 -14.38 20.38
CA LEU A 314 10.70 -14.86 19.74
C LEU A 314 10.78 -16.40 19.68
N GLY A 315 9.82 -17.10 20.28
CA GLY A 315 9.79 -18.57 20.32
C GLY A 315 10.80 -19.20 21.28
N ASN A 316 11.44 -18.41 22.15
CA ASN A 316 12.32 -18.91 23.20
C ASN A 316 11.53 -19.73 24.23
N HIS A 317 10.27 -19.34 24.49
CA HIS A 317 9.36 -20.01 25.42
C HIS A 317 8.02 -20.29 24.74
N ARG A 318 7.41 -21.45 25.05
CA ARG A 318 6.08 -21.80 24.50
C ARG A 318 4.98 -21.19 25.35
N ASP A 319 3.99 -20.58 24.70
CA ASP A 319 2.76 -20.18 25.39
C ASP A 319 2.02 -21.45 25.89
N PRO A 320 1.63 -21.50 27.18
CA PRO A 320 0.84 -22.61 27.69
C PRO A 320 -0.54 -22.75 27.02
N ASP A 321 -1.18 -21.64 26.61
CA ASP A 321 -2.45 -21.69 25.87
C ASP A 321 -2.18 -21.77 24.37
N LYS A 322 -2.07 -23.01 23.86
CA LYS A 322 -1.86 -23.29 22.44
C LYS A 322 -3.05 -22.89 21.55
N LEU A 323 -4.25 -22.82 22.13
CA LEU A 323 -5.46 -22.47 21.39
C LEU A 323 -5.63 -20.95 21.32
N ARG A 324 -5.22 -20.25 22.38
CA ARG A 324 -5.28 -18.79 22.45
C ARG A 324 -3.94 -18.18 22.87
N PRO A 325 -2.93 -18.21 21.99
CA PRO A 325 -1.62 -17.65 22.30
C PRO A 325 -1.74 -16.16 22.59
N PHE A 326 -0.92 -15.67 23.52
CA PHE A 326 -0.85 -14.27 23.95
C PHE A 326 -2.08 -13.69 24.67
N LYS A 327 -3.19 -14.43 24.78
CA LYS A 327 -4.39 -13.98 25.52
C LYS A 327 -4.05 -13.51 26.94
N ARG A 328 -3.17 -14.24 27.64
CA ARG A 328 -2.72 -13.90 29.00
C ARG A 328 -2.01 -12.54 29.07
N PHE A 329 -1.18 -12.23 28.07
CA PHE A 329 -0.45 -10.96 28.01
C PHE A 329 -1.39 -9.82 27.69
N TYR A 330 -2.32 -10.04 26.76
CA TYR A 330 -3.34 -9.07 26.43
C TYR A 330 -4.22 -8.68 27.63
N LEU A 331 -4.78 -9.67 28.35
CA LEU A 331 -5.62 -9.40 29.51
C LEU A 331 -4.82 -8.74 30.65
N ALA A 332 -3.61 -9.25 30.94
CA ALA A 332 -2.76 -8.67 31.98
C ALA A 332 -2.30 -7.24 31.64
N LEU A 333 -1.98 -6.96 30.38
CA LEU A 333 -1.64 -5.61 29.93
C LEU A 333 -2.85 -4.67 30.05
N ARG A 334 -4.05 -5.12 29.66
CA ARG A 334 -5.27 -4.33 29.83
C ARG A 334 -5.49 -3.95 31.30
N ASP A 335 -5.35 -4.89 32.21
CA ASP A 335 -5.52 -4.63 33.65
C ASP A 335 -4.49 -3.60 34.16
N ARG A 336 -3.24 -3.68 33.68
CA ARG A 336 -2.20 -2.69 33.98
C ARG A 336 -2.51 -1.32 33.39
N ILE A 337 -3.07 -1.26 32.17
CA ILE A 337 -3.49 0.00 31.53
C ILE A 337 -4.61 0.65 32.35
N ILE A 338 -5.62 -0.12 32.78
CA ILE A 338 -6.71 0.37 33.63
C ILE A 338 -6.15 1.01 34.90
N GLN A 339 -5.29 0.28 35.62
CA GLN A 339 -4.65 0.77 36.86
C GLN A 339 -3.83 2.04 36.62
N HIS A 340 -3.08 2.10 35.50
CA HIS A 340 -2.27 3.26 35.16
C HIS A 340 -3.13 4.50 34.85
N ILE A 341 -4.20 4.33 34.07
CA ILE A 341 -5.15 5.42 33.76
C ILE A 341 -5.84 5.92 35.04
N GLU A 342 -6.26 5.01 35.94
CA GLU A 342 -6.85 5.37 37.24
C GLU A 342 -5.87 6.13 38.14
N SER A 343 -4.59 5.77 38.11
CA SER A 343 -3.52 6.44 38.88
C SER A 343 -3.23 7.86 38.41
N ARG A 344 -3.62 8.22 37.17
CA ARG A 344 -3.34 9.50 36.50
C ARG A 344 -1.86 9.88 36.43
N GLN A 345 -0.97 8.89 36.50
CA GLN A 345 0.46 9.11 36.33
C GLN A 345 0.84 9.28 34.86
N PRO A 346 1.90 10.06 34.56
CA PRO A 346 2.45 10.11 33.21
C PRO A 346 3.11 8.77 32.81
N PRO A 347 3.15 8.40 31.52
CA PRO A 347 2.56 9.13 30.39
C PRO A 347 1.04 8.96 30.33
N ALA A 348 0.36 9.94 29.73
CA ALA A 348 -1.06 9.79 29.41
C ALA A 348 -1.19 8.77 28.26
N LEU A 349 -1.74 7.60 28.57
CA LEU A 349 -1.89 6.53 27.59
C LEU A 349 -2.96 6.93 26.56
N ALA A 350 -2.58 6.91 25.29
CA ALA A 350 -3.41 7.38 24.20
C ALA A 350 -3.33 6.45 23.00
N TYR A 351 -4.50 6.17 22.45
CA TYR A 351 -4.65 5.57 21.15
C TYR A 351 -4.70 6.68 20.09
N ARG A 352 -3.84 6.60 19.07
CA ARG A 352 -3.83 7.60 18.00
C ARG A 352 -5.10 7.43 17.17
N ARG A 353 -6.06 8.34 17.34
CA ARG A 353 -7.22 8.36 16.44
C ARG A 353 -6.73 8.70 15.04
N ALA A 354 -7.09 7.88 14.06
CA ALA A 354 -6.74 8.18 12.68
C ALA A 354 -7.32 9.52 12.25
N SER A 355 -6.61 10.17 11.32
CA SER A 355 -7.18 11.26 10.54
C SER A 355 -8.42 10.75 9.79
N THR A 356 -9.60 10.99 10.35
CA THR A 356 -10.89 10.72 9.71
C THR A 356 -11.15 11.84 8.71
N GLY A 357 -10.43 11.81 7.59
CA GLY A 357 -10.40 12.88 6.62
C GLY A 357 -10.63 12.37 5.20
N GLY A 358 -11.56 13.02 4.51
CA GLY A 358 -11.76 12.86 3.06
C GLY A 358 -11.07 13.98 2.28
N VAL A 359 -11.70 14.41 1.19
CA VAL A 359 -11.19 15.50 0.35
C VAL A 359 -11.08 16.82 1.12
N ALA A 360 -12.09 17.18 1.92
CA ALA A 360 -12.11 18.43 2.69
C ALA A 360 -10.95 18.54 3.70
N GLU A 361 -10.59 17.42 4.36
CA GLU A 361 -9.45 17.41 5.28
C GLU A 361 -8.13 17.58 4.54
N TYR A 362 -7.99 16.95 3.36
CA TYR A 362 -6.82 17.14 2.51
C TYR A 362 -6.68 18.60 2.07
N GLU A 363 -7.78 19.26 1.68
CA GLU A 363 -7.79 20.68 1.31
C GLU A 363 -7.35 21.57 2.49
N ALA A 364 -7.83 21.29 3.71
CA ALA A 364 -7.41 22.00 4.92
C ALA A 364 -5.91 21.81 5.21
N LEU A 365 -5.40 20.58 5.08
CA LEU A 365 -3.96 20.29 5.23
C LEU A 365 -3.13 21.00 4.17
N LEU A 366 -3.60 21.04 2.92
CA LEU A 366 -2.94 21.72 1.83
C LEU A 366 -2.88 23.25 2.07
N ALA A 367 -3.98 23.85 2.53
CA ALA A 367 -4.02 25.26 2.90
C ALA A 367 -3.01 25.60 4.00
N ARG A 368 -2.97 24.80 5.08
CA ARG A 368 -1.98 24.96 6.17
C ARG A 368 -0.54 24.82 5.67
N ALA A 369 -0.28 23.84 4.81
CA ALA A 369 1.04 23.63 4.24
C ALA A 369 1.47 24.77 3.29
N ASN A 370 0.53 25.42 2.61
CA ASN A 370 0.79 26.59 1.79
C ASN A 370 1.06 27.83 2.63
N GLN A 371 0.29 28.06 3.71
CA GLN A 371 0.52 29.14 4.65
C GLN A 371 1.91 29.01 5.29
N ALA A 372 2.25 27.86 5.86
CA ALA A 372 3.56 27.63 6.47
C ALA A 372 4.74 27.78 5.49
N ARG A 373 4.50 27.59 4.18
CA ARG A 373 5.51 27.86 3.14
C ARG A 373 5.67 29.36 2.90
N GLN A 374 4.56 30.09 2.89
CA GLN A 374 4.56 31.54 2.73
C GLN A 374 5.21 32.22 3.93
N ASP A 375 4.87 31.81 5.15
CA ASP A 375 5.47 32.34 6.38
C ASP A 375 7.00 32.14 6.39
N LYS A 376 7.49 30.97 5.94
CA LYS A 376 8.94 30.71 5.79
C LYS A 376 9.64 31.56 4.72
N LEU A 377 8.91 32.03 3.71
CA LEU A 377 9.45 32.96 2.71
C LEU A 377 9.46 34.40 3.24
N GLU A 378 8.52 34.75 4.13
CA GLU A 378 8.41 36.08 4.75
C GLU A 378 9.37 36.24 5.95
N ASP A 379 9.70 35.16 6.67
CA ASP A 379 10.68 35.12 7.77
C ASP A 379 12.14 34.97 7.32
N GLY A 380 12.39 34.81 6.02
CA GLY A 380 13.74 34.88 5.47
C GLY A 380 14.19 36.33 5.44
N GLU A 381 15.15 36.71 6.29
CA GLU A 381 15.82 38.03 6.22
C GLU A 381 16.10 38.39 4.75
N PRO A 382 15.75 39.61 4.29
CA PRO A 382 16.15 40.03 2.96
C PRO A 382 17.67 40.02 2.96
N ALA A 383 18.26 39.16 2.13
CA ALA A 383 19.69 39.17 1.88
C ALA A 383 20.07 40.63 1.57
N GLU A 384 20.86 41.24 2.46
CA GLU A 384 21.49 42.52 2.22
C GLU A 384 22.13 42.43 0.83
N GLN A 385 21.63 43.26 -0.09
CA GLN A 385 22.34 43.50 -1.33
C GLN A 385 23.72 44.01 -0.93
N PRO A 386 24.83 43.38 -1.36
CA PRO A 386 26.13 43.95 -1.09
C PRO A 386 26.21 45.26 -1.88
N LEU A 387 26.23 46.37 -1.13
CA LEU A 387 26.67 47.68 -1.58
C LEU A 387 28.07 47.52 -2.18
N VAL A 388 28.15 47.56 -3.51
CA VAL A 388 29.42 47.83 -4.19
C VAL A 388 29.46 49.33 -4.42
N GLU A 389 29.98 50.06 -3.44
CA GLU A 389 30.64 51.33 -3.69
C GLU A 389 31.91 51.02 -4.49
N PHE A 390 31.97 51.47 -5.74
CA PHE A 390 33.25 51.63 -6.42
C PHE A 390 33.46 53.12 -6.68
N SER A 391 34.50 53.63 -6.03
CA SER A 391 34.96 54.99 -5.99
C SER A 391 35.29 55.50 -7.39
N VAL A 392 34.89 56.74 -7.67
CA VAL A 392 35.41 57.55 -8.77
C VAL A 392 36.67 58.24 -8.27
N GLU A 393 37.81 58.01 -8.92
CA GLU A 393 38.87 59.01 -9.06
C GLU A 393 39.40 58.94 -10.51
N ASP A 394 39.60 60.14 -11.04
CA ASP A 394 39.77 60.53 -12.43
C ASP A 394 41.18 60.26 -13.00
N GLU A 395 41.31 60.15 -14.33
CA GLU A 395 41.94 61.21 -15.16
C GLU A 395 42.22 60.78 -16.62
N GLU A 396 41.88 61.74 -17.50
CA GLU A 396 42.49 62.07 -18.80
C GLU A 396 42.27 61.22 -20.07
N GLY A 397 41.60 61.85 -21.05
CA GLY A 397 42.23 62.00 -22.37
C GLY A 397 41.37 61.84 -23.62
N ASN A 398 40.85 62.96 -24.12
CA ASN A 398 40.57 63.33 -25.53
C ASN A 398 39.46 62.61 -26.35
N ASP A 399 38.37 63.36 -26.57
CA ASP A 399 37.91 63.95 -27.84
C ASP A 399 38.07 63.16 -29.16
N ILE A 400 36.99 63.06 -29.95
CA ILE A 400 36.65 63.90 -31.14
C ILE A 400 35.61 63.17 -32.04
N GLU A 401 34.46 63.85 -32.24
CA GLU A 401 33.52 63.95 -33.40
C GLU A 401 32.74 62.74 -33.99
N GLU A 402 31.44 62.70 -33.65
CA GLU A 402 30.29 63.05 -34.51
C GLU A 402 30.51 63.24 -36.03
N VAL A 403 29.87 62.40 -36.87
CA VAL A 403 29.26 62.82 -38.16
C VAL A 403 28.07 61.89 -38.46
N SER A 404 26.91 62.49 -38.65
CA SER A 404 25.68 61.96 -39.24
C SER A 404 25.74 62.01 -40.77
N ASP A 405 24.90 61.20 -41.44
CA ASP A 405 23.96 61.63 -42.49
C ASP A 405 23.64 60.53 -43.53
N GLU A 406 22.33 60.41 -43.78
CA GLU A 406 21.66 60.25 -45.09
C GLU A 406 21.93 58.99 -45.95
N GLU A 407 21.07 58.58 -46.89
CA GLU A 407 19.62 58.49 -47.09
C GLU A 407 19.47 57.59 -48.35
N GLU A 408 18.24 57.21 -48.68
CA GLU A 408 17.73 56.85 -50.02
C GLU A 408 18.02 55.48 -50.70
N ASP A 409 16.89 54.74 -50.80
CA ASP A 409 16.23 54.28 -52.04
C ASP A 409 16.73 53.09 -52.86
N GLY A 410 15.78 52.22 -53.22
CA GLY A 410 15.98 51.25 -54.31
C GLY A 410 15.03 50.07 -54.45
N ASP A 411 13.71 50.31 -54.45
CA ASP A 411 12.68 49.67 -55.31
C ASP A 411 12.38 48.14 -55.30
N ARG A 412 11.10 47.89 -55.57
CA ARG A 412 10.28 46.67 -55.60
C ARG A 412 10.58 45.75 -56.79
N SER A 413 10.20 44.48 -56.68
CA SER A 413 9.11 43.93 -57.52
C SER A 413 8.67 42.53 -57.12
N ASP A 414 7.34 42.39 -57.08
CA ASP A 414 6.53 41.19 -56.93
C ASP A 414 6.70 40.17 -58.06
N GLY A 415 6.33 38.91 -57.81
CA GLY A 415 5.96 37.99 -58.89
C GLY A 415 5.95 36.50 -58.53
N GLU A 416 4.98 36.05 -57.74
CA GLU A 416 4.34 34.73 -57.91
C GLU A 416 3.54 34.70 -59.25
N PRO A 417 2.95 33.57 -59.70
CA PRO A 417 3.23 32.14 -59.46
C PRO A 417 3.18 31.31 -60.77
N GLU A 418 3.49 30.01 -60.67
CA GLU A 418 2.63 28.91 -61.18
C GLU A 418 2.90 27.61 -60.40
#